data_AF-A0A6J6CBR2-F1
#
_entry.id   AF-A0A6J6CBR2-F1
#
_cell.length_a   1.000
_cell.length_b   1.000
_cell.length_c   1.000
_cell.angle_alpha   90.00
_cell.angle_beta   90.00
_cell.angle_gamma   90.00
#
_symmetry.space_group_name_H-M   'P 1'
#
loop_
_entity.id
_entity.type
_entity.pdbx_description
1 polymer ?
#
loop_
_entity_poly.entity_id
_entity_poly.type
_entity_poly.pdbx_seq_one_letter_code
_entity_poly.pdbx_strand_id
1 'polypeptide(L)' 'MGLLDTPVDPLEFTCPRCHAQVTETYYGPCTDCRGELRLKFQGEGREVAVAEYVPKMNVTPNAVALKDD' A
#
# COMPACT_ATOMS: atom_id res chain seq x y z
N MET A 1 -16.35 11.77 -11.36
CA MET A 1 -16.99 11.22 -10.15
C MET A 1 -17.26 9.76 -10.40
N GLY A 2 -16.34 8.88 -9.96
CA GLY A 2 -16.34 7.45 -10.28
C GLY A 2 -17.07 6.62 -9.21
N LEU A 3 -17.44 5.39 -9.58
CA LEU A 3 -18.14 4.35 -8.81
C LEU A 3 -17.58 3.96 -7.42
N LEU A 4 -16.57 4.68 -6.90
CA LEU A 4 -15.90 4.39 -5.62
C LEU A 4 -16.36 5.28 -4.46
N ASP A 5 -17.24 6.26 -4.72
CA ASP A 5 -17.64 7.28 -3.73
C ASP A 5 -19.02 6.99 -3.11
N THR A 6 -19.34 5.72 -2.90
CA THR A 6 -20.55 5.35 -2.15
C THR A 6 -20.36 5.83 -0.70
N PRO A 7 -21.24 6.71 -0.18
CA PRO A 7 -21.13 7.17 1.19
C PRO A 7 -21.27 5.98 2.13
N VAL A 8 -20.27 5.79 2.99
CA VAL A 8 -20.26 4.77 4.04
C VAL A 8 -20.55 5.47 5.35
N ASP A 9 -21.56 4.99 6.08
CA ASP A 9 -21.87 5.50 7.40
C ASP A 9 -20.69 5.25 8.36
N PRO A 10 -20.34 6.23 9.22
CA PRO A 10 -19.26 6.05 10.19
C PRO A 10 -19.55 4.91 11.18
N LEU A 11 -18.51 4.15 11.51
CA LEU A 11 -18.56 3.03 12.45
C LEU A 11 -17.99 3.45 13.80
N GLU A 12 -18.63 3.01 14.90
CA GLU A 12 -18.06 3.12 16.25
C GLU A 12 -17.32 1.83 16.62
N PHE A 13 -16.04 1.96 17.00
CA PHE A 13 -15.23 0.81 17.42
C PHE A 13 -14.05 1.22 18.29
N THR A 14 -13.43 0.24 18.94
CA THR A 14 -12.17 0.42 19.70
C THR A 14 -10.97 0.33 18.75
N CYS A 15 -10.15 1.37 18.70
CA CYS A 15 -8.97 1.40 17.84
C CYS A 15 -7.98 0.26 18.20
N PRO A 16 -7.54 -0.58 17.23
CA PRO A 16 -6.67 -1.73 17.50
C PRO A 16 -5.22 -1.34 17.89
N ARG A 17 -4.85 -0.05 17.79
CA ARG A 17 -3.50 0.43 18.11
C ARG A 17 -3.42 1.14 19.46
N CYS A 18 -4.30 2.12 19.70
CA CYS A 18 -4.29 2.92 20.93
C CYS A 18 -5.43 2.56 21.91
N HIS A 19 -6.32 1.64 21.54
CA HIS A 19 -7.48 1.23 22.34
C HIS A 19 -8.48 2.34 22.70
N ALA A 20 -8.40 3.51 22.05
CA ALA A 20 -9.41 4.54 22.18
C ALA A 20 -10.73 4.14 21.49
N GLN A 21 -11.85 4.57 22.05
CA GLN A 21 -13.15 4.47 21.37
C GLN A 21 -13.24 5.57 20.31
N VAL A 22 -13.50 5.21 19.05
CA VAL A 22 -13.48 6.13 17.92
C VAL A 22 -14.65 5.92 16.97
N THR A 23 -14.96 6.96 16.20
CA THR A 23 -15.95 6.94 15.11
C THR A 23 -15.23 7.22 13.80
N GLU A 24 -15.13 6.22 12.91
CA GLU A 24 -14.35 6.31 11.66
C GLU A 24 -15.07 5.58 10.52
N THR A 25 -14.82 5.97 9.26
CA THR A 25 -15.46 5.36 8.08
C THR A 25 -15.10 3.89 7.89
N TYR A 26 -13.89 3.49 8.29
CA TYR A 26 -13.38 2.14 8.13
C TYR A 26 -12.74 1.64 9.43
N TYR A 27 -12.93 0.36 9.73
CA TYR A 27 -12.25 -0.30 10.84
C TYR A 27 -10.73 -0.32 10.65
N GLY A 28 -9.96 0.09 11.66
CA GLY A 28 -8.49 0.08 11.63
C GLY A 28 -7.84 1.10 12.58
N PRO A 29 -6.54 1.39 12.44
CA PRO A 29 -5.89 2.44 13.19
C PRO A 29 -6.59 3.79 12.98
N CYS A 30 -6.92 4.48 14.07
CA CYS A 30 -7.64 5.75 14.01
C CYS A 30 -6.82 6.83 13.30
N THR A 31 -7.46 7.93 12.96
CA THR A 31 -6.83 9.07 12.27
C THR A 31 -5.58 9.58 12.99
N ASP A 32 -5.62 9.71 14.32
CA ASP A 32 -4.46 10.17 15.10
C ASP A 32 -3.29 9.20 15.03
N CYS A 33 -3.56 7.91 15.24
CA CYS A 33 -2.56 6.84 15.13
C CYS A 33 -1.90 6.80 13.74
N ARG A 34 -2.69 6.99 12.67
CA ARG A 34 -2.16 7.08 11.30
C ARG A 34 -1.35 8.35 11.12
N GLY A 35 -1.77 9.47 11.71
CA GLY A 35 -1.04 10.74 11.72
C GLY A 35 0.33 10.60 12.36
N GLU A 36 0.40 10.04 13.57
CA GLU A 36 1.66 9.77 14.27
C GLU A 36 2.61 8.89 13.44
N LEU A 37 2.09 7.81 12.86
CA LEU A 37 2.89 6.90 12.04
C LEU A 37 3.41 7.60 10.79
N ARG A 38 2.59 8.42 10.14
CA ARG A 38 3.04 9.24 9.00
C ARG A 38 4.12 10.21 9.42
N LEU A 39 3.94 10.96 10.50
CA LEU A 39 4.95 11.89 10.98
C LEU A 39 6.27 11.19 11.33
N LYS A 40 6.19 9.99 11.92
CA LYS A 40 7.37 9.24 12.37
C LYS A 40 8.11 8.51 11.25
N PHE A 41 7.38 8.03 10.24
CA PHE A 41 7.90 7.10 9.23
C PHE A 41 7.69 7.59 7.79
N GLN A 42 7.21 8.81 7.58
CA GLN A 42 7.19 9.39 6.25
C GLN A 42 8.62 9.39 5.71
N GLY A 43 8.81 8.68 4.60
CA GLY A 43 10.05 8.79 3.84
C GLY A 43 10.08 10.15 3.16
N GLU A 44 11.23 10.81 3.18
CA GLU A 44 11.46 11.95 2.31
C GLU A 44 11.42 11.48 0.86
N GLY A 45 10.72 12.22 0.01
CA GLY A 45 10.74 11.97 -1.43
C GLY A 45 12.17 12.14 -1.91
N ARG A 46 12.77 11.06 -2.43
CA ARG A 46 14.09 11.11 -3.05
C ARG A 46 13.95 10.99 -4.56
N GLU A 47 14.80 11.70 -5.28
CA GLU A 47 14.97 11.48 -6.71
C GLU A 47 15.52 10.07 -6.91
N VAL A 48 14.72 9.21 -7.56
CA VAL A 48 15.17 7.91 -8.01
C VAL A 48 15.69 8.08 -9.42
N ALA A 49 17.01 8.06 -9.58
CA ALA A 49 17.62 8.01 -10.90
C ALA A 49 17.09 6.77 -11.63
N VAL A 50 16.39 6.99 -12.73
CA VAL A 50 15.96 5.91 -13.62
C VAL A 50 17.23 5.36 -14.28
N ALA A 51 17.74 4.26 -13.75
CA ALA A 51 18.75 3.48 -14.45
C ALA A 51 18.11 2.83 -15.68
N GLU A 52 18.81 2.83 -16.81
CA GLU A 52 18.38 2.06 -17.97
C GLU A 52 18.20 0.61 -17.57
N TYR A 53 17.09 0.01 -18.01
CA TYR A 53 16.83 -1.40 -17.77
C TYR A 53 17.87 -2.24 -18.51
N VAL A 54 18.80 -2.84 -17.76
CA VAL A 54 19.72 -3.86 -18.27
C VAL A 54 19.11 -5.22 -17.95
N PRO A 55 18.69 -6.02 -18.96
CA PRO A 55 18.23 -7.37 -18.72
C PRO A 55 19.30 -8.16 -17.98
N LYS A 56 18.96 -8.69 -16.80
CA LYS A 56 19.85 -9.64 -16.13
C LYS A 56 19.92 -10.90 -16.99
N MET A 57 21.07 -11.13 -17.62
CA MET A 57 21.35 -12.32 -18.45
C MET A 57 21.47 -13.62 -17.62
N ASN A 58 21.27 -13.53 -16.30
CA ASN A 58 21.35 -14.62 -15.33
C ASN A 58 20.12 -15.55 -15.37
N VAL A 59 19.17 -15.32 -16.28
CA VAL A 59 17.97 -16.15 -16.43
C VAL A 59 18.27 -17.26 -17.43
N THR A 60 18.30 -18.50 -16.97
CA THR A 60 18.26 -19.66 -17.86
C THR A 60 16.88 -19.71 -18.53
N PRO A 61 16.77 -19.79 -19.86
CA PRO A 61 15.48 -19.91 -20.53
C PRO A 61 14.68 -21.08 -19.95
N ASN A 62 13.42 -20.85 -19.63
CA ASN A 62 12.52 -21.90 -19.17
C ASN A 62 12.33 -22.93 -20.29
N ALA A 63 12.64 -24.21 -20.02
CA ALA A 63 12.65 -25.29 -21.02
C ALA A 63 11.28 -25.59 -21.66
N VAL A 64 10.19 -25.00 -21.14
CA VAL A 64 8.81 -25.14 -21.63
C VAL A 64 8.55 -24.34 -22.92
N ALA A 65 9.49 -23.50 -23.37
CA ALA A 65 9.36 -22.70 -24.60
C ALA A 65 10.04 -23.30 -25.85
N LEU A 66 10.34 -24.60 -25.85
CA LEU A 66 10.62 -25.31 -27.10
C LEU A 66 9.27 -25.75 -27.68
N LYS A 67 8.86 -25.13 -28.80
CA LYS A 67 7.90 -25.77 -29.70
C LYS A 67 8.69 -26.86 -30.41
N ASP A 68 8.44 -28.11 -30.07
CA ASP A 68 8.74 -29.20 -30.99
C ASP A 68 7.83 -28.98 -32.23
N ASP A 69 8.41 -29.03 -33.42
CA ASP A 69 7.69 -28.89 -34.71
C ASP A 69 6.51 -29.87 -34.83
#